data_AF-A0A2N2RKN6-F1
#
_entry.id   AF-A0A2N2RKN6-F1
#
_cell.length_a   1.000
_cell.length_b   1.000
_cell.length_c   1.000
_cell.angle_alpha   90.00
_cell.angle_beta   90.00
_cell.angle_gamma   90.00
#
_symmetry.space_group_name_H-M   'P 1'
#
loop_
_entity.id
_entity.type
_entity.pdbx_description
1 polymer ?
#
loop_
_entity_poly.entity_id
_entity_poly.type
_entity_poly.pdbx_seq_one_letter_code
_entity_poly.pdbx_strand_id
1 'polypeptide(L)'
;MALHLHICGLHRPYLLLTLGLTLGLLNACSTSPIQSSETLYSQRLNAAHLKHIGGIQQFSLQGRIGVQSNYKGFSGGLFWQHTPIADEINLHSPLGGQVASIAKNPETITLTDASGKQISASNAETLTYQVLGWSLPLDGLQDWALGRPTENSPSASTWDDNGLLTSLSQNGWQIEYQNYADKDGYQLPHKISLKSEQVNLKLIIEKWSNITP
;
A
#
# COMPACT_ATOMS: atom_id res chain seq x y z
N MET A 1 27.54 83.81 -34.38
CA MET A 1 27.95 84.11 -35.77
C MET A 1 29.43 83.78 -35.90
N ALA A 2 29.77 82.57 -36.33
CA ALA A 2 31.10 82.10 -36.74
C ALA A 2 30.91 80.68 -37.33
N LEU A 3 30.83 80.57 -38.66
CA LEU A 3 31.85 80.01 -39.58
C LEU A 3 32.23 78.54 -39.25
N HIS A 4 31.82 77.51 -40.00
CA HIS A 4 32.31 77.06 -41.33
C HIS A 4 33.86 77.04 -41.39
N LEU A 5 34.60 75.96 -41.69
CA LEU A 5 34.38 74.87 -42.65
C LEU A 5 35.48 73.76 -42.52
N HIS A 6 35.11 72.50 -42.84
CA HIS A 6 35.81 71.41 -43.58
C HIS A 6 37.20 70.89 -43.12
N ILE A 7 37.41 69.61 -42.76
CA ILE A 7 37.26 68.27 -43.40
C ILE A 7 38.63 67.70 -43.89
N CYS A 8 38.79 66.38 -43.66
CA CYS A 8 39.60 65.38 -44.37
C CYS A 8 41.03 65.09 -43.88
N GLY A 9 41.18 63.93 -43.22
CA GLY A 9 42.44 63.21 -43.10
C GLY A 9 42.16 61.74 -42.74
N LEU A 10 42.46 60.85 -43.68
CA LEU A 10 42.23 59.41 -43.70
C LEU A 10 42.82 58.64 -42.49
N HIS A 11 42.02 57.80 -41.84
CA HIS A 11 42.20 56.33 -41.81
C HIS A 11 41.13 55.70 -40.91
N ARG A 12 40.34 54.79 -41.50
CA ARG A 12 39.21 54.11 -40.86
C ARG A 12 39.65 52.68 -40.51
N PRO A 13 39.91 52.34 -39.24
CA PRO A 13 39.82 50.95 -38.81
C PRO A 13 38.34 50.65 -38.56
N TYR A 14 37.65 50.19 -39.60
CA TYR A 14 36.48 49.35 -39.40
C TYR A 14 36.96 48.07 -38.75
N LEU A 15 36.56 47.76 -37.51
CA LEU A 15 36.06 46.41 -37.15
C LEU A 15 35.66 46.26 -35.67
N LEU A 16 34.90 47.17 -35.06
CA LEU A 16 34.36 46.90 -33.72
C LEU A 16 32.93 47.43 -33.62
N LEU A 17 31.97 46.67 -34.14
CA LEU A 17 30.60 46.53 -33.63
C LEU A 17 29.70 45.89 -34.70
N THR A 18 29.32 44.63 -34.51
CA THR A 18 27.94 44.09 -34.55
C THR A 18 27.98 42.55 -34.60
N LEU A 19 26.90 41.92 -34.12
CA LEU A 19 26.60 40.48 -34.05
C LEU A 19 27.34 39.72 -32.94
N GLY A 20 26.69 39.08 -31.99
CA GLY A 20 25.29 38.68 -31.91
C GLY A 20 25.24 37.34 -31.19
N LEU A 21 24.62 37.29 -30.02
CA LEU A 21 23.81 36.17 -29.55
C LEU A 21 24.30 34.74 -29.91
N THR A 22 25.54 34.37 -29.58
CA THR A 22 26.01 32.98 -29.74
C THR A 22 25.63 32.17 -28.53
N LEU A 23 24.41 31.63 -28.58
CA LEU A 23 24.08 30.23 -28.28
C LEU A 23 24.94 29.56 -27.19
N GLY A 24 24.57 29.81 -25.93
CA GLY A 24 24.77 28.82 -24.86
C GLY A 24 23.78 27.67 -25.04
N LEU A 25 23.97 26.82 -26.06
CA LEU A 25 23.32 25.52 -26.13
C LEU A 25 23.95 24.65 -25.04
N LEU A 26 23.44 24.79 -23.82
CA LEU A 26 23.60 23.79 -22.77
C LEU A 26 23.07 22.47 -23.32
N ASN A 27 23.99 21.62 -23.79
CA ASN A 27 23.73 20.21 -24.06
C ASN A 27 23.47 19.53 -22.72
N ALA A 28 22.27 19.72 -22.16
CA ALA A 28 21.72 18.83 -21.18
C ALA A 28 21.26 17.55 -21.92
N CYS A 29 22.24 16.74 -22.35
CA CYS A 29 21.97 15.35 -22.66
C CYS A 29 21.57 14.68 -21.34
N SER A 30 20.26 14.67 -21.08
CA SER A 30 19.63 13.83 -20.07
C SER A 30 19.99 12.38 -20.38
N THR A 31 21.01 11.86 -19.71
CA THR A 31 21.29 10.43 -19.70
C THR A 31 20.19 9.75 -18.92
N SER A 32 19.20 9.20 -19.62
CA SER A 32 18.20 8.33 -18.99
C SER A 32 18.91 7.12 -18.37
N PRO A 33 18.60 6.74 -17.12
CA PRO A 33 19.21 5.58 -16.50
C PRO A 33 18.86 4.33 -17.32
N ILE A 34 19.88 3.60 -17.76
CA ILE A 34 19.71 2.32 -18.47
C ILE A 34 19.19 1.32 -17.43
N GLN A 35 17.91 0.96 -17.53
CA GLN A 35 17.33 -0.10 -16.71
C GLN A 35 17.91 -1.45 -17.15
N SER A 36 18.42 -2.24 -16.20
CA SER A 36 18.94 -3.58 -16.51
C SER A 36 17.81 -4.52 -16.96
N SER A 37 18.14 -5.49 -17.79
CA SER A 37 17.19 -6.53 -18.24
C SER A 37 16.58 -7.32 -17.08
N GLU A 38 17.34 -7.52 -16.00
CA GLU A 38 16.88 -8.15 -14.77
C GLU A 38 15.81 -7.29 -14.08
N THR A 39 16.04 -5.99 -13.95
CA THR A 39 15.06 -5.05 -13.35
C THR A 39 13.74 -5.06 -14.11
N LEU A 40 13.79 -5.05 -15.45
CA LEU A 40 12.60 -5.11 -16.31
C LEU A 40 11.89 -6.46 -16.23
N TYR A 41 12.61 -7.56 -15.99
CA TYR A 41 12.02 -8.87 -15.81
C TYR A 41 11.26 -8.95 -14.48
N SER A 42 11.88 -8.58 -13.36
CA SER A 42 11.23 -8.55 -12.04
C SER A 42 10.01 -7.63 -12.04
N GLN A 43 10.10 -6.43 -12.63
CA GLN A 43 8.96 -5.52 -12.75
C GLN A 43 7.76 -6.15 -13.48
N ARG A 44 8.00 -6.96 -14.51
CA ARG A 44 6.93 -7.66 -15.24
C ARG A 44 6.30 -8.77 -14.40
N LEU A 45 7.09 -9.52 -13.62
CA LEU A 45 6.56 -10.53 -12.70
C LEU A 45 5.68 -9.89 -11.62
N ASN A 46 6.17 -8.81 -10.99
CA ASN A 46 5.42 -8.06 -9.97
C ASN A 46 4.06 -7.59 -10.53
N ALA A 47 4.09 -6.96 -11.72
CA ALA A 47 2.89 -6.45 -12.37
C ALA A 47 1.93 -7.58 -12.80
N ALA A 48 2.45 -8.70 -13.27
CA ALA A 48 1.63 -9.86 -13.64
C ALA A 48 0.95 -10.47 -12.41
N HIS A 49 1.68 -10.64 -11.31
CA HIS A 49 1.14 -11.14 -10.05
C HIS A 49 0.06 -10.22 -9.51
N LEU A 50 0.34 -8.91 -9.37
CA LEU A 50 -0.65 -7.92 -8.93
C LEU A 50 -1.90 -7.89 -9.80
N LYS A 51 -1.74 -7.99 -11.12
CA LYS A 51 -2.88 -8.07 -12.05
C LYS A 51 -3.72 -9.32 -11.81
N HIS A 52 -3.08 -10.45 -11.52
CA HIS A 52 -3.75 -11.73 -11.28
C HIS A 52 -4.57 -11.70 -9.99
N ILE A 53 -3.97 -11.27 -8.87
CA ILE A 53 -4.68 -11.18 -7.58
C ILE A 53 -5.58 -9.95 -7.48
N GLY A 54 -5.36 -8.91 -8.30
CA GLY A 54 -6.12 -7.66 -8.28
C GLY A 54 -7.60 -7.83 -8.67
N GLY A 55 -7.94 -8.91 -9.36
CA GLY A 55 -9.33 -9.24 -9.66
C GLY A 55 -10.12 -9.75 -8.45
N ILE A 56 -9.48 -10.27 -7.40
CA ILE A 56 -10.19 -10.88 -6.27
C ILE A 56 -11.05 -9.83 -5.56
N GLN A 57 -12.36 -10.07 -5.52
CA GLN A 57 -13.39 -9.22 -4.91
C GLN A 57 -14.06 -9.88 -3.71
N GLN A 58 -13.99 -11.21 -3.61
CA GLN A 58 -14.57 -11.98 -2.51
C GLN A 58 -13.58 -13.02 -2.02
N PHE A 59 -13.52 -13.21 -0.71
CA PHE A 59 -12.80 -14.32 -0.10
C PHE A 59 -13.37 -14.66 1.28
N SER A 60 -13.01 -15.84 1.76
CA SER A 60 -13.16 -16.21 3.16
C SER A 60 -11.84 -16.78 3.66
N LEU A 61 -11.41 -16.35 4.84
CA LEU A 61 -10.23 -16.88 5.50
C LEU A 61 -10.54 -17.34 6.93
N GLN A 62 -9.86 -18.40 7.32
CA GLN A 62 -9.80 -18.90 8.68
C GLN A 62 -8.35 -18.96 9.11
N GLY A 63 -8.10 -18.55 10.36
CA GLY A 63 -6.77 -18.67 10.91
C GLY A 63 -6.65 -18.12 12.31
N ARG A 64 -5.47 -17.60 12.62
CA ARG A 64 -5.11 -17.10 13.94
C ARG A 64 -4.64 -15.68 13.86
N ILE A 65 -5.06 -14.89 14.83
CA ILE A 65 -4.66 -13.50 14.98
C ILE A 65 -3.95 -13.32 16.33
N GLY A 66 -2.87 -12.57 16.31
CA GLY A 66 -2.22 -12.03 17.50
C GLY A 66 -2.14 -10.52 17.38
N VAL A 67 -2.55 -9.81 18.43
CA VAL A 67 -2.50 -8.36 18.52
C VAL A 67 -1.78 -7.98 19.79
N GLN A 68 -0.87 -7.03 19.67
CA GLN A 68 -0.17 -6.42 20.79
C GLN A 68 -0.25 -4.89 20.63
N SER A 69 -0.90 -4.23 21.57
CA SER A 69 -0.88 -2.77 21.72
C SER A 69 -0.19 -2.37 23.01
N ASN A 70 -0.04 -1.06 23.22
CA ASN A 70 0.60 -0.51 24.43
C ASN A 70 -0.13 -0.86 25.74
N TYR A 71 -1.42 -1.20 25.68
CA TYR A 71 -2.26 -1.36 26.86
C TYR A 71 -2.90 -2.75 26.96
N LYS A 72 -3.07 -3.45 25.83
CA LYS A 72 -3.76 -4.75 25.77
C LYS A 72 -3.15 -5.64 24.69
N GLY A 73 -3.32 -6.93 24.87
CA GLY A 73 -3.03 -7.93 23.84
C GLY A 73 -4.23 -8.84 23.62
N PHE A 74 -4.34 -9.36 22.41
CA PHE A 74 -5.32 -10.37 22.05
C PHE A 74 -4.63 -11.48 21.27
N SER A 75 -5.00 -12.73 21.51
CA SER A 75 -4.62 -13.82 20.62
C SER A 75 -5.75 -14.82 20.54
N GLY A 76 -5.99 -15.35 19.34
CA GLY A 76 -7.21 -16.11 19.13
C GLY A 76 -7.41 -16.61 17.71
N GLY A 77 -8.53 -17.29 17.52
CA GLY A 77 -9.03 -17.67 16.21
C GLY A 77 -9.69 -16.48 15.50
N LEU A 78 -9.55 -16.46 14.19
CA LEU A 78 -10.17 -15.50 13.29
C LEU A 78 -10.93 -16.28 12.21
N PHE A 79 -12.17 -15.88 11.99
CA PHE A 79 -12.91 -16.19 10.77
C PHE A 79 -13.30 -14.87 10.12
N TRP A 80 -13.01 -14.72 8.83
CA TRP A 80 -13.34 -13.51 8.11
C TRP A 80 -13.92 -13.86 6.75
N GLN A 81 -15.08 -13.29 6.46
CA GLN A 81 -15.71 -13.30 5.15
C GLN A 81 -15.71 -11.88 4.61
N HIS A 82 -15.14 -11.69 3.42
CA HIS A 82 -15.08 -10.43 2.73
C HIS A 82 -15.83 -10.54 1.39
N THR A 83 -16.65 -9.53 1.11
CA THR A 83 -17.36 -9.32 -0.17
C THR A 83 -17.25 -7.83 -0.54
N PRO A 84 -17.60 -7.43 -1.77
CA PRO A 84 -17.56 -6.01 -2.17
C PRO A 84 -18.41 -5.07 -1.32
N ILE A 85 -19.42 -5.60 -0.62
CA ILE A 85 -20.37 -4.81 0.18
C ILE A 85 -20.37 -5.20 1.66
N ALA A 86 -19.52 -6.13 2.10
CA ALA A 86 -19.56 -6.57 3.48
C ALA A 86 -18.26 -7.21 3.95
N ASP A 87 -17.94 -6.95 5.22
CA ASP A 87 -16.97 -7.71 5.99
C ASP A 87 -17.65 -8.28 7.24
N GLU A 88 -17.51 -9.59 7.44
CA GLU A 88 -17.92 -10.26 8.66
C GLU A 88 -16.70 -10.92 9.30
N ILE A 89 -16.30 -10.45 10.49
CA ILE A 89 -15.12 -10.90 11.21
C ILE A 89 -15.53 -11.43 12.58
N ASN A 90 -15.17 -12.67 12.88
CA ASN A 90 -15.43 -13.30 14.18
C ASN A 90 -14.10 -13.65 14.87
N LEU A 91 -13.92 -13.11 16.07
CA LEU A 91 -12.76 -13.32 16.92
C LEU A 91 -13.11 -14.28 18.05
N HIS A 92 -12.28 -15.31 18.23
CA HIS A 92 -12.48 -16.33 19.25
C HIS A 92 -11.27 -16.41 20.16
N SER A 93 -11.48 -16.62 21.45
CA SER A 93 -10.42 -16.97 22.39
C SER A 93 -9.79 -18.33 22.03
N PRO A 94 -8.58 -18.65 22.53
CA PRO A 94 -7.97 -19.97 22.29
C PRO A 94 -8.81 -21.15 22.80
N LEU A 95 -9.74 -20.91 23.74
CA LEU A 95 -10.65 -21.92 24.27
C LEU A 95 -11.98 -22.03 23.47
N GLY A 96 -12.12 -21.29 22.38
CA GLY A 96 -13.27 -21.35 21.46
C GLY A 96 -14.42 -20.40 21.78
N GLY A 97 -14.40 -19.70 22.93
CA GLY A 97 -15.41 -18.69 23.23
C GLY A 97 -15.28 -17.46 22.32
N GLN A 98 -16.40 -16.98 21.76
CA GLN A 98 -16.44 -15.77 20.94
C GLN A 98 -16.14 -14.53 21.79
N VAL A 99 -15.19 -13.72 21.32
CA VAL A 99 -14.73 -12.50 22.00
C VAL A 99 -15.38 -11.27 21.38
N ALA A 100 -15.48 -11.25 20.05
CA ALA A 100 -16.15 -10.19 19.31
C ALA A 100 -16.61 -10.69 17.93
N SER A 101 -17.69 -10.11 17.43
CA SER A 101 -18.06 -10.15 16.01
C SER A 101 -18.08 -8.73 15.47
N ILE A 102 -17.53 -8.51 14.28
CA ILE A 102 -17.53 -7.23 13.58
C ILE A 102 -18.25 -7.45 12.25
N ALA A 103 -19.26 -6.63 11.97
CA ALA A 103 -19.96 -6.60 10.71
C ALA A 103 -19.87 -5.18 10.13
N LYS A 104 -19.29 -5.04 8.95
CA LYS A 104 -19.21 -3.79 8.19
C LYS A 104 -19.99 -3.97 6.89
N ASN A 105 -20.79 -2.97 6.54
CA ASN A 105 -21.44 -2.82 5.24
C ASN A 105 -21.43 -1.32 4.84
N PRO A 106 -21.97 -0.92 3.67
CA PRO A 106 -21.93 0.48 3.23
C PRO A 106 -22.66 1.46 4.16
N GLU A 107 -23.60 0.99 4.98
CA GLU A 107 -24.44 1.85 5.83
C GLU A 107 -23.91 1.94 7.27
N THR A 108 -23.37 0.85 7.79
CA THR A 108 -23.00 0.76 9.21
C THR A 108 -21.85 -0.20 9.46
N ILE A 109 -21.13 0.07 10.56
CA ILE A 109 -20.15 -0.84 11.14
C ILE A 109 -20.57 -1.10 12.56
N THR A 110 -20.64 -2.38 12.89
CA THR A 110 -21.15 -2.89 14.15
C THR A 110 -20.16 -3.88 14.75
N LEU A 111 -20.01 -3.84 16.07
CA LEU A 111 -19.25 -4.79 16.85
C LEU A 111 -20.12 -5.29 18.00
N THR A 112 -20.25 -6.61 18.08
CA THR A 112 -20.93 -7.32 19.17
C THR A 112 -19.89 -7.99 20.05
N ASP A 113 -19.84 -7.63 21.33
CA ASP A 113 -18.89 -8.21 22.29
C ASP A 113 -19.35 -9.57 22.85
N ALA A 114 -18.52 -10.20 23.68
CA ALA A 114 -18.81 -11.50 24.29
C ALA A 114 -20.07 -11.51 25.19
N SER A 115 -20.57 -10.36 25.65
CA SER A 115 -21.82 -10.24 26.42
C SER A 115 -23.05 -10.11 25.53
N GLY A 116 -22.87 -10.01 24.21
CA GLY A 116 -23.93 -9.72 23.24
C GLY A 116 -24.24 -8.23 23.11
N LYS A 117 -23.45 -7.34 23.73
CA LYS A 117 -23.65 -5.90 23.59
C LYS A 117 -23.17 -5.45 22.21
N GLN A 118 -24.07 -4.82 21.48
CA GLN A 118 -23.83 -4.30 20.15
C GLN A 118 -23.48 -2.80 20.21
N ILE A 119 -22.43 -2.40 19.51
CA ILE A 119 -21.93 -1.03 19.43
C ILE A 119 -21.68 -0.73 17.96
N SER A 120 -22.11 0.44 17.49
CA SER A 120 -21.91 0.86 16.09
C SER A 120 -21.09 2.15 16.03
N ALA A 121 -20.32 2.31 14.96
CA ALA A 121 -19.52 3.51 14.70
C ALA A 121 -19.41 3.76 13.19
N SER A 122 -18.82 4.91 12.83
CA SER A 122 -18.58 5.27 11.42
C SER A 122 -17.36 4.59 10.79
N ASN A 123 -16.44 4.05 11.61
CA ASN A 123 -15.24 3.37 11.12
C ASN A 123 -14.86 2.20 12.05
N ALA A 124 -14.31 1.12 11.47
CA ALA A 124 -13.97 -0.11 12.19
C ALA A 124 -12.82 0.07 13.17
N GLU A 125 -11.84 0.91 12.84
CA GLU A 125 -10.68 1.19 13.69
C GLU A 125 -11.08 1.82 15.03
N THR A 126 -11.96 2.83 14.99
CA THR A 126 -12.50 3.48 16.19
C THR A 126 -13.30 2.49 17.03
N LEU A 127 -14.11 1.67 16.38
CA LEU A 127 -14.96 0.70 17.07
C LEU A 127 -14.13 -0.38 17.79
N THR A 128 -13.16 -0.95 17.08
CA THR A 128 -12.24 -1.94 17.65
C THR A 128 -11.36 -1.32 18.74
N TYR A 129 -10.90 -0.08 18.58
CA TYR A 129 -10.19 0.62 19.64
C TYR A 129 -11.02 0.78 20.91
N GLN A 130 -12.27 1.24 20.78
CA GLN A 130 -13.16 1.47 21.93
C GLN A 130 -13.51 0.18 22.68
N VAL A 131 -13.77 -0.91 21.95
CA VAL A 131 -14.26 -2.16 22.55
C VAL A 131 -13.13 -3.13 22.89
N LEU A 132 -12.16 -3.27 22.00
CA LEU A 132 -11.06 -4.25 22.12
C LEU A 132 -9.76 -3.63 22.66
N GLY A 133 -9.61 -2.30 22.59
CA GLY A 133 -8.42 -1.57 23.06
C GLY A 133 -7.29 -1.51 22.03
N TRP A 134 -7.58 -1.80 20.77
CA TRP A 134 -6.63 -1.72 19.65
C TRP A 134 -7.40 -1.55 18.34
N SER A 135 -6.81 -0.81 17.40
CA SER A 135 -7.44 -0.52 16.10
C SER A 135 -7.15 -1.63 15.09
N LEU A 136 -8.19 -2.17 14.46
CA LEU A 136 -8.09 -3.06 13.31
C LEU A 136 -8.22 -2.25 12.01
N PRO A 137 -7.19 -2.20 11.14
CA PRO A 137 -7.20 -1.36 9.94
C PRO A 137 -7.99 -2.01 8.79
N LEU A 138 -9.28 -2.26 9.01
CA LEU A 138 -10.10 -3.08 8.11
C LEU A 138 -10.12 -2.57 6.66
N ASP A 139 -10.14 -1.24 6.47
CA ASP A 139 -10.17 -0.61 5.15
C ASP A 139 -8.95 -0.94 4.29
N GLY A 140 -7.77 -1.10 4.91
CA GLY A 140 -6.57 -1.56 4.20
C GLY A 140 -6.39 -3.08 4.25
N LEU A 141 -6.85 -3.71 5.32
CA LEU A 141 -6.59 -5.12 5.58
C LEU A 141 -7.20 -6.03 4.51
N GLN A 142 -8.33 -5.64 3.89
CA GLN A 142 -8.97 -6.41 2.81
C GLN A 142 -8.02 -6.65 1.61
N ASP A 143 -7.20 -5.65 1.25
CA ASP A 143 -6.23 -5.74 0.18
C ASP A 143 -4.91 -6.35 0.68
N TRP A 144 -4.45 -5.92 1.85
CA TRP A 144 -3.22 -6.44 2.43
C TRP A 144 -3.31 -7.94 2.72
N ALA A 145 -4.48 -8.46 3.11
CA ALA A 145 -4.69 -9.89 3.32
C ALA A 145 -4.35 -10.73 2.07
N LEU A 146 -4.55 -10.17 0.88
CA LEU A 146 -4.29 -10.81 -0.41
C LEU A 146 -2.85 -10.60 -0.90
N GLY A 147 -2.03 -9.80 -0.21
CA GLY A 147 -0.67 -9.48 -0.63
C GLY A 147 -0.60 -8.38 -1.70
N ARG A 148 -1.60 -7.49 -1.76
CA ARG A 148 -1.62 -6.33 -2.68
C ARG A 148 -1.75 -4.99 -1.92
N PRO A 149 -1.25 -3.87 -2.47
CA PRO A 149 -1.53 -2.54 -1.94
C PRO A 149 -3.02 -2.19 -2.12
N THR A 150 -3.50 -1.23 -1.32
CA THR A 150 -4.80 -0.57 -1.57
C THR A 150 -4.74 0.33 -2.80
N GLU A 151 -5.86 1.00 -3.15
CA GLU A 151 -5.93 1.96 -4.27
C GLU A 151 -4.93 3.12 -4.16
N ASN A 152 -4.54 3.51 -2.93
CA ASN A 152 -3.53 4.52 -2.72
C ASN A 152 -2.15 3.98 -3.08
N SER A 153 -1.25 4.80 -3.62
CA SER A 153 0.12 4.35 -3.86
C SER A 153 0.84 4.02 -2.53
N PRO A 154 1.55 2.88 -2.43
CA PRO A 154 2.39 2.62 -1.28
C PRO A 154 3.63 3.54 -1.27
N SER A 155 4.15 3.84 -0.09
CA SER A 155 5.37 4.65 0.05
C SER A 155 6.64 3.83 -0.20
N ALA A 156 6.59 2.52 0.06
CA ALA A 156 7.65 1.59 -0.27
C ALA A 156 7.08 0.17 -0.49
N SER A 157 7.74 -0.61 -1.34
CA SER A 157 7.45 -2.04 -1.52
C SER A 157 8.72 -2.80 -1.88
N THR A 158 8.82 -4.05 -1.42
CA THR A 158 9.87 -4.98 -1.83
C THR A 158 9.25 -6.28 -2.31
N TRP A 159 9.93 -6.95 -3.23
CA TRP A 159 9.43 -8.11 -3.96
C TRP A 159 10.49 -9.21 -3.95
N ASP A 160 10.08 -10.47 -4.00
CA ASP A 160 11.00 -11.60 -4.22
C ASP A 160 11.22 -11.86 -5.73
N ASP A 161 12.07 -12.84 -6.04
CA ASP A 161 12.41 -13.22 -7.42
C ASP A 161 11.23 -13.81 -8.20
N ASN A 162 10.16 -14.24 -7.50
CA ASN A 162 8.92 -14.73 -8.10
C ASN A 162 7.91 -13.61 -8.37
N GLY A 163 8.24 -12.38 -7.99
CA GLY A 163 7.39 -11.21 -8.09
C GLY A 163 6.29 -11.13 -7.04
N LEU A 164 6.48 -11.80 -5.89
CA LEU A 164 5.58 -11.75 -4.75
C LEU A 164 6.02 -10.66 -3.78
N LEU A 165 5.05 -9.93 -3.22
CA LEU A 165 5.31 -8.85 -2.28
C LEU A 165 5.90 -9.43 -0.98
N THR A 166 7.05 -8.94 -0.53
CA THR A 166 7.71 -9.36 0.72
C THR A 166 7.58 -8.31 1.83
N SER A 167 7.58 -7.02 1.47
CA SER A 167 7.25 -5.93 2.38
C SER A 167 6.49 -4.81 1.70
N LEU A 168 5.66 -4.10 2.47
CA LEU A 168 4.86 -2.97 2.02
C LEU A 168 4.79 -1.91 3.12
N SER A 169 5.03 -0.65 2.76
CA SER A 169 4.75 0.50 3.61
C SER A 169 3.59 1.29 3.01
N GLN A 170 2.46 1.38 3.71
CA GLN A 170 1.27 2.08 3.21
C GLN A 170 0.38 2.55 4.37
N ASN A 171 -0.18 3.76 4.28
CA ASN A 171 -1.13 4.32 5.27
C ASN A 171 -0.65 4.22 6.74
N GLY A 172 0.64 4.42 6.99
CA GLY A 172 1.23 4.33 8.35
C GLY A 172 1.49 2.89 8.85
N TRP A 173 1.24 1.88 8.02
CA TRP A 173 1.52 0.48 8.32
C TRP A 173 2.77 -0.03 7.61
N GLN A 174 3.56 -0.79 8.34
CA GLN A 174 4.64 -1.64 7.83
C GLN A 174 4.15 -3.07 7.80
N ILE A 175 4.15 -3.70 6.64
CA ILE A 175 3.56 -5.00 6.41
C ILE A 175 4.61 -5.94 5.84
N GLU A 176 4.75 -7.12 6.46
CA GLU A 176 5.63 -8.18 6.00
C GLU A 176 4.81 -9.42 5.62
N TYR A 177 5.16 -10.02 4.49
CA TYR A 177 4.49 -11.18 3.92
C TYR A 177 5.43 -12.38 3.89
N GLN A 178 4.93 -13.54 4.29
CA GLN A 178 5.71 -14.77 4.35
C GLN A 178 4.86 -15.98 3.96
N ASN A 179 5.55 -17.03 3.51
CA ASN A 179 4.99 -18.35 3.24
C ASN A 179 3.82 -18.30 2.24
N TYR A 180 4.02 -17.71 1.07
CA TYR A 180 3.02 -17.76 0.01
C TYR A 180 2.68 -19.21 -0.37
N ALA A 181 1.41 -19.44 -0.69
CA ALA A 181 0.92 -20.74 -1.14
C ALA A 181 -0.11 -20.57 -2.25
N ASP A 182 -0.17 -21.56 -3.15
CA ASP A 182 -1.24 -21.63 -4.13
C ASP A 182 -2.59 -21.95 -3.47
N LYS A 183 -3.61 -21.16 -3.81
CA LYS A 183 -5.00 -21.29 -3.40
C LYS A 183 -5.88 -20.97 -4.61
N ASP A 184 -6.51 -22.00 -5.17
CA ASP A 184 -7.38 -21.89 -6.34
C ASP A 184 -6.71 -21.15 -7.52
N GLY A 185 -5.40 -21.35 -7.71
CA GLY A 185 -4.60 -20.69 -8.75
C GLY A 185 -4.11 -19.29 -8.39
N TYR A 186 -4.31 -18.82 -7.15
CA TYR A 186 -3.75 -17.57 -6.64
C TYR A 186 -2.61 -17.85 -5.65
N GLN A 187 -1.48 -17.17 -5.83
CA GLN A 187 -0.41 -17.15 -4.83
C GLN A 187 -0.80 -16.15 -3.72
N LEU A 188 -1.20 -16.65 -2.55
CA LEU A 188 -1.64 -15.81 -1.42
C LEU A 188 -0.75 -16.02 -0.19
N PRO A 189 -0.52 -14.98 0.64
CA PRO A 189 0.31 -15.11 1.82
C PRO A 189 -0.36 -16.01 2.87
N HIS A 190 0.44 -16.83 3.56
CA HIS A 190 -0.02 -17.60 4.73
C HIS A 190 0.28 -16.87 6.05
N LYS A 191 1.24 -15.94 6.05
CA LYS A 191 1.59 -15.16 7.23
C LYS A 191 1.77 -13.70 6.87
N ILE A 192 1.11 -12.85 7.63
CA ILE A 192 1.15 -11.39 7.47
C ILE A 192 1.44 -10.77 8.84
N SER A 193 2.45 -9.91 8.91
CA SER A 193 2.74 -9.12 10.11
C SER A 193 2.56 -7.66 9.77
N LEU A 194 1.68 -6.97 10.49
CA LEU A 194 1.40 -5.55 10.31
C LEU A 194 1.85 -4.80 11.56
N LYS A 195 2.54 -3.68 11.37
CA LYS A 195 3.04 -2.85 12.46
C LYS A 195 2.75 -1.39 12.17
N SER A 196 2.12 -0.74 13.15
CA SER A 196 2.01 0.72 13.25
C SER A 196 2.77 1.20 14.49
N GLU A 197 2.65 2.49 14.81
CA GLU A 197 3.24 3.06 16.02
C GLU A 197 2.62 2.48 17.32
N GLN A 198 1.34 2.08 17.27
CA GLN A 198 0.57 1.73 18.46
C GLN A 198 0.20 0.25 18.55
N VAL A 199 0.22 -0.46 17.41
CA VAL A 199 -0.30 -1.83 17.31
C VAL A 199 0.63 -2.68 16.43
N ASN A 200 0.97 -3.86 16.94
CA ASN A 200 1.52 -4.96 16.16
C ASN A 200 0.44 -6.03 15.99
N LEU A 201 0.13 -6.39 14.75
CA LEU A 201 -0.80 -7.44 14.39
C LEU A 201 -0.05 -8.54 13.64
N LYS A 202 -0.39 -9.79 13.92
CA LYS A 202 0.07 -10.95 13.17
C LYS A 202 -1.13 -11.81 12.79
N LEU A 203 -1.24 -12.10 11.51
CA LEU A 203 -2.23 -12.99 10.95
C LEU A 203 -1.53 -14.23 10.39
N ILE A 204 -1.96 -15.41 10.84
CA ILE A 204 -1.59 -16.70 10.26
C ILE A 204 -2.85 -17.27 9.62
N ILE A 205 -2.83 -17.44 8.30
CA ILE A 205 -4.00 -17.85 7.52
C ILE A 205 -3.91 -19.34 7.24
N GLU A 206 -4.71 -20.14 7.93
CA GLU A 206 -4.67 -21.60 7.85
C GLU A 206 -5.46 -22.11 6.65
N LYS A 207 -6.55 -21.42 6.30
CA LYS A 207 -7.42 -21.80 5.19
C LYS A 207 -7.96 -20.57 4.47
N TRP A 208 -7.87 -20.63 3.14
CA TRP A 208 -8.60 -19.78 2.23
C TRP A 208 -9.76 -20.56 1.61
N SER A 209 -10.84 -19.86 1.26
CA SER A 209 -12.01 -20.42 0.57
C SER A 209 -12.82 -19.30 -0.07
N ASN A 210 -13.77 -19.65 -0.95
CA ASN A 210 -14.67 -18.69 -1.61
C ASN A 210 -13.95 -17.54 -2.34
N ILE A 211 -12.73 -17.78 -2.85
CA ILE A 211 -11.95 -16.78 -3.58
C ILE A 211 -12.64 -16.57 -4.93
N THR A 212 -13.16 -15.37 -5.18
CA THR A 212 -13.86 -15.04 -6.43
C THR A 212 -13.41 -13.69 -6.96
N PRO A 213 -13.19 -13.56 -8.29
CA PRO A 213 -13.00 -12.28 -8.94
C PRO A 213 -14.21 -11.34 -8.89
#